data_AF-A0A7W8N527-F1
#
_entry.id   AF-A0A7W8N527-F1
#
_cell.length_a   1.000
_cell.length_b   1.000
_cell.length_c   1.000
_cell.angle_alpha   90.00
_cell.angle_beta   90.00
_cell.angle_gamma   90.00
#
_symmetry.space_group_name_H-M   'P 1'
#
loop_
_entity.id
_entity.type
_entity.pdbx_description
1 polymer ?
#
loop_
_entity_poly.entity_id
_entity_poly.type
_entity_poly.pdbx_seq_one_letter_code
_entity_poly.pdbx_strand_id
1 'polypeptide(L)' 'MQDEMLSVAQVSKLTGFRTQEHFTKVFRRIVGVTPSKFRERLTNKC' A
#
# COMPACT_ATOMS: atom_id res chain seq x y z
N MET A 1 7.18 9.00 18.79
CA MET A 1 7.64 8.15 17.68
C MET A 1 6.59 8.26 16.61
N GLN A 2 6.95 8.80 15.44
CA GLN A 2 5.99 9.23 14.41
C GLN A 2 5.22 8.01 13.90
N ASP A 3 3.89 8.05 13.98
CA ASP A 3 3.00 7.20 13.18
C ASP A 3 3.13 7.68 11.73
N GLU A 4 4.28 7.39 11.13
CA GLU A 4 4.57 7.81 9.76
C GLU A 4 3.81 6.87 8.86
N MET A 5 2.63 7.33 8.44
CA MET A 5 1.79 6.65 7.49
C MET A 5 2.52 6.47 6.15
N LEU A 6 3.32 5.40 6.05
CA LEU A 6 4.17 5.10 4.91
C LEU A 6 3.41 5.28 3.60
N SER A 7 4.00 6.03 2.68
CA SER A 7 3.48 6.17 1.33
C SER A 7 3.53 4.82 0.62
N VAL A 8 2.64 4.63 -0.36
CA VAL A 8 2.62 3.40 -1.18
C VAL A 8 3.98 3.16 -1.85
N ALA A 9 4.71 4.23 -2.20
CA ALA A 9 6.06 4.16 -2.73
C ALA A 9 7.06 3.59 -1.70
N GLN A 10 7.03 4.06 -0.46
CA GLN A 10 7.89 3.53 0.62
C GLN A 10 7.56 2.06 0.90
N VAL A 11 6.28 1.71 1.02
CA VAL A 11 5.85 0.31 1.21
C VAL A 11 6.33 -0.57 0.04
N SER A 12 6.25 -0.09 -1.19
CA SER A 12 6.75 -0.83 -2.35
C SER A 12 8.26 -1.10 -2.27
N LYS A 13 9.06 -0.12 -1.85
CA LYS A 13 10.50 -0.28 -1.66
C LYS A 13 10.83 -1.26 -0.54
N LEU A 14 10.13 -1.14 0.60
CA LEU A 14 10.33 -2.01 1.77
C LEU A 14 9.98 -3.48 1.48
N THR A 15 9.02 -3.72 0.59
CA THR A 15 8.61 -5.06 0.17
C THR A 15 9.48 -5.63 -0.96
N GLY A 16 10.50 -4.89 -1.42
CA GLY A 16 11.43 -5.34 -2.46
C GLY A 16 10.96 -5.07 -3.90
N PHE A 17 9.89 -4.30 -4.09
CA PHE A 17 9.47 -3.88 -5.43
C PHE A 17 10.29 -2.68 -5.90
N ARG A 18 10.66 -2.71 -7.19
CA ARG A 18 11.39 -1.61 -7.84
C ARG A 18 10.56 -0.36 -8.05
N THR A 19 9.26 -0.52 -8.29
CA THR A 19 8.34 0.59 -8.58
C THR A 19 7.00 0.42 -7.90
N GLN A 20 6.37 1.55 -7.55
CA GLN A 20 5.04 1.60 -6.97
C GLN A 20 3.96 0.99 -7.88
N GLU A 21 4.10 1.16 -9.20
CA GLU A 21 3.13 0.62 -10.17
C GLU A 21 3.14 -0.90 -10.21
N HIS A 22 4.31 -1.53 -10.20
CA HIS A 22 4.43 -2.99 -10.13
C HIS A 22 3.83 -3.52 -8.83
N PHE A 23 4.16 -2.88 -7.70
CA PHE A 23 3.57 -3.21 -6.41
C PHE A 23 2.04 -3.09 -6.45
N THR A 24 1.50 -1.98 -6.95
CA THR A 24 0.05 -1.73 -7.00
C THR A 24 -0.67 -2.75 -7.88
N LYS A 25 -0.12 -3.10 -9.04
CA LYS A 25 -0.69 -4.11 -9.95
C LYS A 25 -0.72 -5.49 -9.30
N VAL A 26 0.39 -5.91 -8.70
CA VAL A 26 0.51 -7.22 -8.02
C VAL A 26 -0.37 -7.26 -6.78
N PHE A 27 -0.34 -6.23 -5.95
CA PHE A 27 -1.18 -6.11 -4.76
C PHE A 27 -2.66 -6.18 -5.12
N ARG A 28 -3.10 -5.47 -6.16
CA ARG A 28 -4.50 -5.55 -6.62
C ARG A 28 -4.85 -6.92 -7.19
N ARG A 29 -3.93 -7.62 -7.85
CA ARG A 29 -4.17 -9.00 -8.35
C ARG A 29 -4.32 -10.01 -7.21
N ILE A 30 -3.59 -9.84 -6.11
CA ILE A 30 -3.60 -10.76 -4.97
C ILE A 30 -4.71 -10.42 -3.98
N VAL A 31 -4.84 -9.14 -3.59
CA VAL A 31 -5.77 -8.64 -2.56
C VAL A 31 -7.12 -8.21 -3.17
N GLY A 32 -7.18 -7.97 -4.47
CA GLY A 32 -8.40 -7.53 -5.18
C GLY A 32 -8.65 -6.02 -5.15
N VAL A 33 -7.93 -5.26 -4.32
CA VAL A 33 -8.07 -3.81 -4.19
C VAL A 33 -6.73 -3.10 -4.25
N THR A 34 -6.72 -1.78 -4.53
CA THR A 34 -5.47 -1.00 -4.51
C THR A 34 -5.00 -0.76 -3.07
N PRO A 35 -3.68 -0.61 -2.84
CA PRO A 35 -3.14 -0.33 -1.50
C PRO A 35 -3.71 0.96 -0.90
N SER A 36 -4.00 1.99 -1.71
CA SER A 36 -4.68 3.21 -1.24
C SER A 36 -6.10 2.94 -0.73
N LYS A 37 -6.89 2.13 -1.45
CA LYS A 37 -8.26 1.76 -1.03
C LYS A 37 -8.23 0.84 0.20
N PHE A 38 -7.25 -0.05 0.26
CA PHE A 38 -7.01 -0.89 1.43
C PHE A 38 -6.69 -0.05 2.67
N ARG A 39 -5.84 0.97 2.53
CA ARG A 39 -5.54 1.93 3.61
C ARG A 39 -6.75 2.74 4.03
N GLU A 40 -7.56 3.23 3.08
CA GLU A 40 -8.82 3.92 3.38
C GLU A 40 -9.77 3.04 4.22
N ARG A 41 -9.88 1.74 3.89
CA ARG A 41 -10.68 0.79 4.67
C ARG A 41 -10.16 0.57 6.09
N LEU A 42 -8.84 0.64 6.30
CA LEU A 42 -8.23 0.52 7.63
C LEU A 42 -8.32 1.82 8.44
N THR A 43 -8.30 2.98 7.78
CA THR A 43 -8.39 4.30 8.42
C THR A 43 -9.83 4.74 8.69
N ASN A 44 -10.82 4.14 8.02
CA ASN A 44 -12.22 4.17 8.45
C ASN A 44 -12.36 3.33 9.73
N LYS A 45 -11.76 3.83 10.81
CA LYS A 45 -12.15 3.55 12.18
C LYS A 45 -13.64 3.88 12.31
N CYS A 46 -14.38 2.95 12.91
CA CYS A 46 -15.69 3.23 13.49
C CYS A 46 -15.66 4.46 14.39
#